data_AF-A0A9P0FI03-F1
#
_entry.id   AF-A0A9P0FI03-F1
#
_cell.length_a   1.000
_cell.length_b   1.000
_cell.length_c   1.000
_cell.angle_alpha   90.00
_cell.angle_beta   90.00
_cell.angle_gamma   90.00
#
_symmetry.space_group_name_H-M   'P 1'
#
loop_
_entity.id
_entity.type
_entity.pdbx_description
1 polymer ?
#
loop_
_entity_poly.entity_id
_entity_poly.type
_entity_poly.pdbx_seq_one_letter_code
_entity_poly.pdbx_strand_id
1 'polypeptide(L)'
;MGSEVELDSNQNQTVWVSTSQENETTGLNAQLLELKTEVNSMKAEIKAEVSSLNQEIVQLRKEVREEYKKVSVLFDEILNKIEGVKLPTTTHGAFPIRPDLLKEYSFPLASLEEINNFETELKVNKNLKEEFFEFLKKIGGTTGEGDAAKVGYKIVDTLFSMEILTYYSWTGISKKKTNQEGKHSFSALKTLVQIIFEALLICDTRYNLQKHEKLFKEGVLKHAKKRFERKVKQQEAKNGHVTAENEGQQDKEKEKTTLEENKDCNSSDSEIEDIQ
;
A
#
# COMPACT_ATOMS: atom_id res chain seq x y z
N MET A 1 -93.39 43.52 -15.15
CA MET A 1 -93.42 42.10 -14.72
C MET A 1 -92.46 41.34 -15.62
N GLY A 2 -91.53 40.58 -15.06
CA GLY A 2 -90.59 39.74 -15.81
C GLY A 2 -89.13 39.99 -15.45
N SER A 3 -88.75 39.70 -14.20
CA SER A 3 -87.36 39.50 -13.79
C SER A 3 -87.24 38.05 -13.34
N GLU A 4 -86.80 37.18 -14.26
CA GLU A 4 -86.72 35.74 -14.05
C GLU A 4 -85.25 35.30 -14.13
N VAL A 5 -84.71 35.04 -12.92
CA VAL A 5 -83.85 33.90 -12.53
C VAL A 5 -82.74 33.46 -13.51
N GLU A 6 -81.52 33.96 -13.27
CA GLU A 6 -80.26 33.33 -13.73
C GLU A 6 -79.26 33.34 -12.56
N LEU A 7 -79.28 32.35 -11.65
CA LEU A 7 -78.28 32.27 -10.57
C LEU A 7 -77.84 30.86 -10.12
N ASP A 8 -78.33 29.74 -10.67
CA ASP A 8 -78.05 28.40 -10.10
C ASP A 8 -77.02 27.52 -10.85
N SER A 9 -76.54 27.92 -12.04
CA SER A 9 -75.69 27.01 -12.84
C SER A 9 -74.22 26.96 -12.41
N ASN A 10 -73.72 27.96 -11.67
CA ASN A 10 -72.28 28.09 -11.36
C ASN A 10 -71.89 27.40 -10.02
N GLN A 11 -72.83 27.26 -9.09
CA GLN A 11 -72.58 26.53 -7.83
C GLN A 11 -72.43 25.02 -8.05
N ASN A 12 -73.18 24.42 -8.97
CA ASN A 12 -73.06 22.99 -9.25
C ASN A 12 -71.69 22.64 -9.85
N GLN A 13 -71.19 23.40 -10.82
CA GLN A 13 -69.92 23.10 -11.50
C GLN A 13 -68.71 23.15 -10.55
N THR A 14 -68.75 24.02 -9.53
CA THR A 14 -67.71 24.15 -8.51
C THR A 14 -67.67 22.94 -7.56
N VAL A 15 -68.84 22.37 -7.23
CA VAL A 15 -68.95 21.19 -6.34
C VAL A 15 -68.41 19.93 -6.99
N TRP A 16 -68.69 19.70 -8.28
CA TRP A 16 -68.18 18.51 -9.00
C TRP A 16 -66.64 18.49 -9.10
N VAL A 17 -66.00 19.64 -9.28
CA VAL A 17 -64.54 19.74 -9.38
C VAL A 17 -63.86 19.44 -8.04
N SER A 18 -64.40 19.95 -6.93
CA SER A 18 -63.85 19.68 -5.59
C SER A 18 -64.01 18.22 -5.18
N THR A 19 -65.18 17.60 -5.44
CA THR A 19 -65.41 16.19 -5.12
C THR A 19 -64.54 15.23 -5.96
N SER A 20 -64.26 15.56 -7.23
CA SER A 20 -63.34 14.77 -8.07
C SER A 20 -61.90 14.81 -7.54
N GLN A 21 -61.40 15.96 -7.10
CA GLN A 21 -60.06 16.09 -6.54
C GLN A 21 -59.91 15.41 -5.16
N GLU A 22 -60.95 15.45 -4.32
CA GLU A 22 -60.96 14.74 -3.03
C GLU A 22 -60.95 13.20 -3.21
N ASN A 23 -61.62 12.68 -4.25
CA ASN A 23 -61.62 11.24 -4.54
C ASN A 23 -60.25 10.74 -5.07
N GLU A 24 -59.54 11.54 -5.86
CA GLU A 24 -58.19 11.19 -6.34
C GLU A 24 -57.16 11.22 -5.20
N THR A 25 -57.22 12.23 -4.33
CA THR A 25 -56.30 12.36 -3.19
C THR A 25 -56.50 11.26 -2.16
N THR A 26 -57.75 10.83 -1.92
CA THR A 26 -58.04 9.68 -1.04
C THR A 26 -57.54 8.36 -1.63
N GLY A 27 -57.68 8.15 -2.94
CA GLY A 27 -57.13 6.98 -3.64
C GLY A 27 -55.61 6.88 -3.58
N LEU A 28 -54.90 7.99 -3.82
CA LEU A 28 -53.43 8.03 -3.71
C LEU A 28 -52.94 7.78 -2.28
N ASN A 29 -53.65 8.31 -1.27
CA ASN A 29 -53.30 8.08 0.13
C ASN A 29 -53.48 6.62 0.55
N ALA A 30 -54.51 5.94 0.01
CA ALA A 30 -54.71 4.51 0.24
C ALA A 30 -53.56 3.67 -0.35
N GLN A 31 -53.17 3.95 -1.60
CA GLN A 31 -52.03 3.27 -2.26
C GLN A 31 -50.70 3.52 -1.53
N LEU A 32 -50.47 4.75 -1.04
CA LEU A 32 -49.27 5.09 -0.27
C LEU A 32 -49.22 4.30 1.05
N LEU A 33 -50.36 4.13 1.71
CA LEU A 33 -50.46 3.35 2.94
C LEU A 33 -50.14 1.88 2.67
N GLU A 34 -50.70 1.30 1.60
CA GLU A 34 -50.46 -0.07 1.17
C GLU A 34 -48.97 -0.32 0.87
N LEU A 35 -48.36 0.51 0.03
CA LEU A 35 -46.92 0.43 -0.27
C LEU A 35 -46.06 0.55 1.00
N LYS A 36 -46.44 1.42 1.93
CA LYS A 36 -45.73 1.57 3.20
C LYS A 36 -45.84 0.30 4.05
N THR A 37 -46.97 -0.40 4.02
CA THR A 37 -47.11 -1.69 4.71
C THR A 37 -46.25 -2.77 4.07
N GLU A 38 -46.23 -2.86 2.73
CA GLU A 38 -45.39 -3.83 2.00
C GLU A 38 -43.90 -3.61 2.26
N VAL A 39 -43.43 -2.35 2.21
CA VAL A 39 -42.03 -2.01 2.49
C VAL A 39 -41.64 -2.41 3.92
N ASN A 40 -42.53 -2.24 4.89
CA ASN A 40 -42.26 -2.65 6.26
C ASN A 40 -42.23 -4.17 6.41
N SER A 41 -43.09 -4.91 5.69
CA SER A 41 -43.06 -6.38 5.65
C SER A 41 -41.75 -6.88 5.05
N MET A 42 -41.36 -6.39 3.87
CA MET A 42 -40.10 -6.76 3.22
C MET A 42 -38.89 -6.45 4.11
N LYS A 43 -38.89 -5.31 4.79
CA LYS A 43 -37.82 -4.95 5.73
C LYS A 43 -37.73 -5.93 6.91
N ALA A 44 -38.87 -6.41 7.41
CA ALA A 44 -38.90 -7.40 8.48
C ALA A 44 -38.38 -8.77 7.99
N GLU A 45 -38.77 -9.20 6.79
CA GLU A 45 -38.31 -10.43 6.15
C GLU A 45 -36.80 -10.42 5.90
N ILE A 46 -36.28 -9.36 5.27
CA ILE A 46 -34.83 -9.20 5.04
C ILE A 46 -34.07 -9.24 6.37
N LYS A 47 -34.59 -8.60 7.42
CA LYS A 47 -33.95 -8.61 8.74
C LYS A 47 -33.94 -10.02 9.35
N ALA A 48 -34.99 -10.80 9.17
CA ALA A 48 -35.07 -12.18 9.63
C ALA A 48 -34.07 -13.08 8.88
N GLU A 49 -34.02 -12.97 7.55
CA GLU A 49 -33.06 -13.73 6.73
C GLU A 49 -31.60 -13.41 7.07
N VAL A 50 -31.27 -12.11 7.21
CA VAL A 50 -29.92 -11.69 7.62
C VAL A 50 -29.57 -12.23 9.01
N SER A 51 -30.53 -12.27 9.94
CA SER A 51 -30.31 -12.87 11.27
C SER A 51 -30.04 -14.38 11.17
N SER A 52 -30.79 -15.08 10.33
CA SER A 52 -30.62 -16.52 10.08
C SER A 52 -29.25 -16.84 9.48
N LEU A 53 -28.88 -16.13 8.41
CA LEU A 53 -27.57 -16.30 7.74
C LEU A 53 -26.39 -16.01 8.69
N ASN A 54 -26.53 -15.01 9.56
CA ASN A 54 -25.49 -14.73 10.57
C ASN A 54 -25.34 -15.87 11.57
N GLN A 55 -26.43 -16.53 11.97
CA GLN A 55 -26.37 -17.70 12.84
C GLN A 55 -25.68 -18.88 12.14
N GLU A 56 -25.99 -19.12 10.87
CA GLU A 56 -25.35 -20.16 10.06
C GLU A 56 -23.84 -19.92 9.90
N ILE A 57 -23.41 -18.68 9.63
CA ILE A 57 -21.98 -18.31 9.55
C ILE A 57 -21.26 -18.58 10.88
N VAL A 58 -21.90 -18.26 12.01
CA VAL A 58 -21.34 -18.52 13.35
C VAL A 58 -21.17 -20.03 13.58
N GLN A 59 -22.15 -20.82 13.17
CA GLN A 59 -22.14 -22.28 13.29
C GLN A 59 -21.04 -22.91 12.41
N LEU A 60 -20.95 -22.53 11.13
CA LEU A 60 -19.89 -22.98 10.22
C LEU A 60 -18.49 -22.64 10.74
N ARG A 61 -18.30 -21.45 11.30
CA ARG A 61 -17.02 -21.06 11.93
C ARG A 61 -16.69 -21.91 13.15
N LYS A 62 -17.68 -22.38 13.89
CA LYS A 62 -17.47 -23.30 15.02
C LYS A 62 -17.03 -24.67 14.52
N GLU A 63 -17.73 -25.21 13.52
CA GLU A 63 -17.42 -26.52 12.92
C GLU A 63 -16.01 -26.56 12.33
N VAL A 64 -15.62 -25.55 11.54
CA VAL A 64 -14.26 -25.46 10.98
C VAL A 64 -13.18 -25.44 12.07
N ARG A 65 -13.42 -24.76 13.20
CA ARG A 65 -12.47 -24.74 14.32
C ARG A 65 -12.37 -26.10 15.01
N GLU A 66 -13.46 -26.83 15.10
CA GLU A 66 -13.46 -28.18 15.68
C GLU A 66 -12.73 -29.17 14.77
N GLU A 67 -12.96 -29.11 13.47
CA GLU A 67 -12.21 -29.93 12.49
C GLU A 67 -10.71 -29.59 12.49
N TYR A 68 -10.35 -28.30 12.58
CA TYR A 68 -8.95 -27.90 12.68
C TYR A 68 -8.26 -28.49 13.92
N LYS A 69 -8.95 -28.52 15.08
CA LYS A 69 -8.42 -29.16 16.29
C LYS A 69 -8.19 -30.65 16.10
N LYS A 70 -9.09 -31.36 15.42
CA LYS A 70 -8.92 -32.79 15.10
C LYS A 70 -7.69 -33.01 14.23
N VAL A 71 -7.51 -32.20 13.19
CA VAL A 71 -6.33 -32.26 12.31
C VAL A 71 -5.05 -32.00 13.10
N SER A 72 -5.04 -31.01 14.00
CA SER A 72 -3.89 -30.71 14.85
C SER A 72 -3.50 -31.91 15.74
N VAL A 73 -4.47 -32.53 16.40
CA VAL A 73 -4.22 -33.72 17.25
C VAL A 73 -3.69 -34.89 16.43
N LEU A 74 -4.26 -35.13 15.24
CA LEU A 74 -3.76 -36.16 14.32
C LEU A 74 -2.32 -35.86 13.86
N PHE A 75 -1.99 -34.60 13.62
CA PHE A 75 -0.64 -34.19 13.24
C PHE A 75 0.35 -34.46 14.38
N ASP A 76 0.00 -34.11 15.61
CA ASP A 76 0.83 -34.41 16.79
C ASP A 76 0.99 -35.92 17.00
N GLU A 77 -0.08 -36.70 16.78
CA GLU A 77 -0.02 -38.17 16.85
C GLU A 77 0.91 -38.76 15.77
N ILE A 78 0.88 -38.22 14.55
CA ILE A 78 1.77 -38.62 13.45
C ILE A 78 3.23 -38.27 13.82
N LEU A 79 3.49 -37.06 14.31
CA LEU A 79 4.83 -36.65 14.74
C LEU A 79 5.38 -37.58 15.83
N ASN A 80 4.58 -37.86 16.87
CA ASN A 80 4.95 -38.78 17.94
C ASN A 80 5.21 -40.21 17.44
N LYS A 81 4.46 -40.69 16.44
CA LYS A 81 4.68 -42.00 15.81
C LYS A 81 5.93 -42.05 14.93
N ILE A 82 6.37 -40.91 14.40
CA ILE A 82 7.57 -40.79 13.56
C ILE A 82 8.85 -40.62 14.40
N GLU A 83 8.77 -40.13 15.65
CA GLU A 83 9.95 -39.94 16.53
C GLU A 83 10.74 -41.23 16.88
N GLY A 84 10.23 -42.42 16.51
CA GLY A 84 10.94 -43.70 16.63
C GLY A 84 11.45 -44.30 15.32
N VAL A 85 11.12 -43.72 14.17
CA VAL A 85 11.54 -44.22 12.85
C VAL A 85 12.89 -43.59 12.52
N LYS A 86 13.98 -44.31 12.72
CA LYS A 86 15.25 -43.99 12.05
C LYS A 86 15.00 -44.17 10.55
N LEU A 87 14.67 -43.08 9.85
CA LEU A 87 14.59 -43.11 8.40
C LEU A 87 15.95 -43.56 7.86
N PRO A 88 16.00 -44.57 6.97
CA PRO A 88 17.19 -44.75 6.16
C PRO A 88 17.37 -43.43 5.40
N THR A 89 18.49 -42.76 5.66
CA THR A 89 18.95 -41.63 4.86
C THR A 89 19.29 -42.15 3.48
N THR A 90 18.27 -42.43 2.67
CA THR A 90 18.44 -42.45 1.23
C THR A 90 18.67 -41.02 0.82
N THR A 91 19.94 -40.73 0.55
CA THR A 91 20.44 -39.66 -0.30
C THR A 91 19.69 -39.66 -1.64
N HIS A 92 18.44 -39.22 -1.65
CA HIS A 92 17.89 -38.45 -2.76
C HIS A 92 18.33 -37.03 -2.51
N GLY A 93 19.01 -36.45 -3.50
CA GLY A 93 19.77 -35.21 -3.41
C GLY A 93 19.13 -34.20 -2.47
N ALA A 94 19.92 -33.75 -1.50
CA ALA A 94 19.64 -32.56 -0.73
C ALA A 94 19.19 -31.48 -1.72
N PHE A 95 17.89 -31.17 -1.74
CA PHE A 95 17.53 -29.81 -2.07
C PHE A 95 18.21 -28.99 -0.99
N PRO A 96 19.21 -28.16 -1.32
CA PRO A 96 19.72 -27.24 -0.34
C PRO A 96 18.49 -26.46 0.14
N ILE A 97 18.23 -26.48 1.44
CA ILE A 97 17.51 -25.38 2.06
C ILE A 97 18.36 -24.18 1.66
N ARG A 98 17.96 -23.47 0.59
CA ARG A 98 18.71 -22.31 0.11
C ARG A 98 18.71 -21.34 1.28
N PRO A 99 19.86 -21.12 1.94
CA PRO A 99 19.92 -20.15 3.01
C PRO A 99 19.81 -18.80 2.30
N ASP A 100 18.72 -18.10 2.60
CA ASP A 100 18.44 -16.74 2.18
C ASP A 100 18.07 -16.56 0.69
N LEU A 101 16.89 -17.04 0.29
CA LEU A 101 16.32 -16.79 -1.05
C LEU A 101 16.15 -15.29 -1.33
N LEU A 102 16.01 -14.48 -0.27
CA LEU A 102 15.88 -13.04 -0.38
C LEU A 102 17.19 -12.35 -0.79
N LYS A 103 18.36 -13.00 -0.64
CA LYS A 103 19.66 -12.46 -1.11
C LYS A 103 19.75 -12.36 -2.63
N GLU A 104 18.90 -13.09 -3.34
CA GLU A 104 18.83 -13.03 -4.81
C GLU A 104 18.22 -11.71 -5.30
N TYR A 105 17.60 -10.93 -4.39
CA TYR A 105 16.98 -9.65 -4.69
C TYR A 105 17.76 -8.48 -4.09
N SER A 106 18.04 -7.48 -4.92
CA SER A 106 18.58 -6.20 -4.45
C SER A 106 17.44 -5.23 -4.16
N PHE A 107 17.27 -4.87 -2.89
CA PHE A 107 16.38 -3.78 -2.49
C PHE A 107 17.13 -2.44 -2.46
N PRO A 108 16.48 -1.33 -2.81
CA PRO A 108 15.10 -1.22 -3.28
C PRO A 108 14.92 -1.63 -4.76
N LEU A 109 13.78 -2.26 -5.08
CA LEU A 109 13.41 -2.64 -6.45
C LEU A 109 13.25 -1.41 -7.34
N ALA A 110 13.89 -1.40 -8.50
CA ALA A 110 14.02 -0.21 -9.33
C ALA A 110 13.30 -0.32 -10.68
N SER A 111 12.99 -1.53 -11.16
CA SER A 111 12.31 -1.74 -12.44
C SER A 111 10.92 -2.37 -12.29
N LEU A 112 10.06 -2.15 -13.29
CA LEU A 112 8.72 -2.77 -13.33
C LEU A 112 8.83 -4.30 -13.48
N GLU A 113 9.84 -4.76 -14.22
CA GLU A 113 10.10 -6.18 -14.43
C GLU A 113 10.50 -6.87 -13.13
N GLU A 114 11.43 -6.29 -12.36
CA GLU A 114 11.82 -6.80 -11.04
C GLU A 114 10.62 -6.94 -10.10
N ILE A 115 9.74 -5.93 -10.04
CA ILE A 115 8.56 -5.97 -9.18
C ILE A 115 7.60 -7.07 -9.61
N ASN A 116 7.35 -7.22 -10.91
CA ASN A 116 6.43 -8.25 -11.42
C ASN A 116 6.99 -9.66 -11.25
N ASN A 117 8.30 -9.83 -11.46
CA ASN A 117 8.99 -11.10 -11.22
C ASN A 117 8.92 -11.46 -9.74
N PHE A 118 9.23 -10.51 -8.85
CA PHE A 118 9.16 -10.73 -7.41
C PHE A 118 7.73 -11.04 -6.93
N GLU A 119 6.72 -10.34 -7.42
CA GLU A 119 5.30 -10.64 -7.15
C GLU A 119 4.90 -12.04 -7.61
N THR A 120 5.45 -12.52 -8.74
CA THR A 120 5.17 -13.85 -9.28
C THR A 120 5.88 -14.93 -8.45
N GLU A 121 7.13 -14.72 -8.10
CA GLU A 121 7.91 -15.62 -7.25
C GLU A 121 7.29 -15.75 -5.86
N LEU A 122 6.82 -14.65 -5.26
CA LEU A 122 6.10 -14.68 -3.98
C LEU A 122 4.75 -15.45 -4.04
N LYS A 123 4.13 -15.57 -5.22
CA LYS A 123 2.91 -16.36 -5.40
C LYS A 123 3.19 -17.87 -5.42
N VAL A 124 4.31 -18.26 -6.03
CA VAL A 124 4.64 -19.67 -6.26
C VAL A 124 5.45 -20.23 -5.10
N ASN A 125 6.44 -19.48 -4.62
CA ASN A 125 7.42 -19.93 -3.65
C ASN A 125 7.02 -19.56 -2.21
N LYS A 126 6.48 -20.53 -1.48
CA LYS A 126 6.08 -20.38 -0.08
C LYS A 126 7.25 -20.01 0.84
N ASN A 127 8.43 -20.58 0.62
CA ASN A 127 9.61 -20.33 1.46
C ASN A 127 10.09 -18.88 1.29
N LEU A 128 10.16 -18.39 0.05
CA LEU A 128 10.49 -16.98 -0.23
C LEU A 128 9.47 -16.04 0.44
N LYS A 129 8.18 -16.38 0.40
CA LYS A 129 7.12 -15.61 1.06
C LYS A 129 7.32 -15.53 2.57
N GLU A 130 7.64 -16.63 3.23
CA GLU A 130 7.90 -16.68 4.67
C GLU A 130 9.16 -15.88 5.03
N GLU A 131 10.24 -16.02 4.26
CA GLU A 131 11.48 -15.26 4.46
C GLU A 131 11.26 -13.75 4.26
N PHE A 132 10.53 -13.37 3.22
CA PHE A 132 10.16 -11.98 2.95
C PHE A 132 9.31 -11.39 4.09
N PHE A 133 8.36 -12.17 4.63
CA PHE A 133 7.56 -11.75 5.75
C PHE A 133 8.40 -11.50 7.02
N GLU A 134 9.35 -12.39 7.33
CA GLU A 134 10.29 -12.21 8.44
C GLU A 134 11.21 -11.00 8.22
N PHE A 135 11.63 -10.73 6.98
CA PHE A 135 12.34 -9.51 6.63
C PHE A 135 11.53 -8.25 6.94
N LEU A 136 10.23 -8.22 6.60
CA LEU A 136 9.37 -7.08 6.93
C LEU A 136 9.14 -6.93 8.44
N LYS A 137 9.00 -8.04 9.18
CA LYS A 137 8.89 -8.01 10.65
C LYS A 137 10.15 -7.44 11.31
N LYS A 138 11.34 -7.72 10.77
CA LYS A 138 12.59 -7.11 11.25
C LYS A 138 12.59 -5.58 11.07
N ILE A 139 11.95 -5.06 10.01
CA ILE A 139 11.82 -3.62 9.78
C ILE A 139 10.79 -2.99 10.73
N GLY A 140 9.63 -3.64 10.88
CA GLY A 140 8.47 -3.09 11.60
C GLY A 140 8.42 -3.38 13.10
N GLY A 141 9.14 -4.39 13.57
CA GLY A 141 9.01 -4.92 14.92
C GLY A 141 7.76 -5.81 15.07
N THR A 142 7.69 -6.50 16.21
CA THR A 142 6.64 -7.49 16.51
C THR A 142 5.90 -7.20 17.81
N THR A 143 5.99 -5.98 18.32
CA THR A 143 5.45 -5.62 19.64
C THR A 143 3.95 -5.34 19.64
N GLY A 144 3.34 -5.10 18.47
CA GLY A 144 1.91 -4.79 18.35
C GLY A 144 1.50 -3.37 18.77
N GLU A 145 2.47 -2.56 19.24
CA GLU A 145 2.30 -1.19 19.73
C GLU A 145 2.95 -0.13 18.83
N GLY A 146 3.46 -0.54 17.67
CA GLY A 146 4.11 0.34 16.72
C GLY A 146 3.16 1.35 16.06
N ASP A 147 3.76 2.33 15.37
CA ASP A 147 3.04 3.24 14.48
C ASP A 147 3.10 2.68 13.06
N ALA A 148 2.06 1.93 12.67
CA ALA A 148 2.02 1.26 11.36
C ALA A 148 2.10 2.22 10.17
N ALA A 149 1.72 3.49 10.32
CA ALA A 149 1.86 4.46 9.23
C ALA A 149 3.35 4.79 9.02
N LYS A 150 4.09 5.10 10.10
CA LYS A 150 5.54 5.36 10.03
C LYS A 150 6.31 4.15 9.56
N VAL A 151 5.99 2.97 10.09
CA VAL A 151 6.60 1.71 9.66
C VAL A 151 6.26 1.39 8.21
N GLY A 152 5.04 1.65 7.78
CA GLY A 152 4.62 1.47 6.40
C GLY A 152 5.45 2.28 5.42
N TYR A 153 5.73 3.55 5.72
CA TYR A 153 6.66 4.34 4.91
C TYR A 153 8.07 3.76 4.90
N LYS A 154 8.59 3.30 6.05
CA LYS A 154 9.91 2.66 6.12
C LYS A 154 9.96 1.39 5.25
N ILE A 155 8.98 0.50 5.38
CA ILE A 155 8.89 -0.71 4.57
C ILE A 155 8.88 -0.34 3.09
N VAL A 156 8.02 0.58 2.67
CA VAL A 156 7.93 0.97 1.26
C VAL A 156 9.22 1.59 0.74
N ASP A 157 9.85 2.46 1.51
CA ASP A 157 11.11 3.12 1.11
C ASP A 157 12.30 2.15 1.10
N THR A 158 12.24 1.05 1.87
CA THR A 158 13.20 -0.06 1.79
C THR A 158 12.94 -0.92 0.56
N LEU A 159 11.69 -1.21 0.24
CA LEU A 159 11.33 -2.18 -0.81
C LEU A 159 11.40 -1.60 -2.22
N PHE A 160 11.01 -0.35 -2.41
CA PHE A 160 10.82 0.22 -3.74
C PHE A 160 11.62 1.49 -3.91
N SER A 161 12.19 1.68 -5.10
CA SER A 161 12.83 2.94 -5.43
C SER A 161 11.78 4.05 -5.46
N MET A 162 12.16 5.27 -5.10
CA MET A 162 11.20 6.38 -5.19
C MET A 162 10.77 6.67 -6.63
N GLU A 163 11.66 6.40 -7.58
CA GLU A 163 11.40 6.54 -9.00
C GLU A 163 10.31 5.56 -9.46
N ILE A 164 10.44 4.28 -9.11
CA ILE A 164 9.50 3.26 -9.60
C ILE A 164 8.07 3.51 -9.10
N LEU A 165 7.92 4.00 -7.87
CA LEU A 165 6.63 4.37 -7.29
C LEU A 165 5.92 5.50 -8.08
N THR A 166 6.63 6.29 -8.88
CA THR A 166 6.01 7.35 -9.70
C THR A 166 5.19 6.80 -10.87
N TYR A 167 5.53 5.59 -11.36
CA TYR A 167 4.83 4.88 -12.43
C TYR A 167 3.56 4.19 -11.95
N TYR A 168 3.38 4.06 -10.64
CA TYR A 168 2.20 3.45 -10.05
C TYR A 168 1.12 4.47 -9.65
N SER A 169 -0.11 3.99 -9.64
CA SER A 169 -1.24 4.53 -8.88
C SER A 169 -1.99 3.38 -8.23
N TRP A 170 -2.89 3.64 -7.29
CA TRP A 170 -3.58 2.54 -6.61
C TRP A 170 -4.32 1.62 -7.59
N THR A 171 -5.15 2.19 -8.48
CA THR A 171 -5.97 1.43 -9.44
C THR A 171 -5.38 1.33 -10.84
N GLY A 172 -4.32 2.09 -11.16
CA GLY A 172 -3.80 2.25 -12.53
C GLY A 172 -4.57 3.27 -13.37
N ILE A 173 -5.75 3.71 -12.91
CA ILE A 173 -6.59 4.65 -13.65
C ILE A 173 -6.03 6.07 -13.47
N SER A 174 -5.39 6.60 -14.50
CA SER A 174 -4.94 7.99 -14.57
C SER A 174 -5.82 8.78 -15.54
N LYS A 175 -6.09 10.06 -15.23
CA LYS A 175 -6.69 10.99 -16.19
C LYS A 175 -5.69 11.21 -17.32
N LYS A 176 -5.87 10.53 -18.45
CA LYS A 176 -4.98 10.65 -19.61
C LYS A 176 -4.88 12.12 -20.03
N LYS A 177 -3.68 12.68 -19.99
CA LYS A 177 -3.29 13.75 -20.91
C LYS A 177 -2.80 13.06 -22.18
N THR A 178 -3.19 13.59 -23.33
CA THR A 178 -2.91 13.06 -24.66
C THR A 178 -1.44 12.60 -24.76
N ASN A 179 -1.21 11.35 -25.17
CA ASN A 179 0.09 10.70 -25.39
C ASN A 179 0.93 10.22 -24.18
N GLN A 180 0.36 10.10 -22.97
CA GLN A 180 1.04 9.36 -21.88
C GLN A 180 0.47 7.96 -21.69
N GLU A 181 1.35 6.96 -21.63
CA GLU A 181 1.02 5.62 -21.14
C GLU A 181 0.43 5.72 -19.73
N GLY A 182 -0.61 4.91 -19.47
CA GLY A 182 -1.29 4.90 -18.18
C GLY A 182 -0.37 4.45 -17.05
N LYS A 183 -0.71 4.83 -15.81
CA LYS A 183 0.02 4.32 -14.64
C LYS A 183 -0.29 2.85 -14.40
N HIS A 184 0.67 2.11 -13.85
CA HIS A 184 0.43 0.74 -13.41
C HIS A 184 -0.43 0.71 -12.14
N SER A 185 -1.20 -0.38 -11.97
CA SER A 185 -2.04 -0.59 -10.80
C SER A 185 -1.24 -1.23 -9.67
N PHE A 186 -1.06 -0.51 -8.57
CA PHE A 186 -0.34 -1.04 -7.40
C PHE A 186 -1.20 -2.09 -6.67
N SER A 187 -2.53 -1.94 -6.68
CA SER A 187 -3.44 -2.93 -6.09
C SER A 187 -3.44 -4.27 -6.85
N ALA A 188 -2.89 -4.33 -8.05
CA ALA A 188 -2.72 -5.58 -8.79
C ALA A 188 -1.58 -6.46 -8.23
N LEU A 189 -0.64 -5.87 -7.48
CA LEU A 189 0.43 -6.58 -6.75
C LEU A 189 -0.13 -7.21 -5.46
N LYS A 190 -1.15 -8.07 -5.62
CA LYS A 190 -1.98 -8.57 -4.52
C LYS A 190 -1.15 -9.25 -3.43
N THR A 191 -0.16 -10.06 -3.82
CA THR A 191 0.63 -10.84 -2.85
C THR A 191 1.53 -9.92 -2.04
N LEU A 192 2.26 -9.02 -2.70
CA LEU A 192 3.08 -8.00 -2.04
C LEU A 192 2.27 -7.13 -1.09
N VAL A 193 1.17 -6.56 -1.58
CA VAL A 193 0.28 -5.68 -0.80
C VAL A 193 -0.24 -6.43 0.44
N GLN A 194 -0.65 -7.69 0.27
CA GLN A 194 -1.15 -8.51 1.37
C GLN A 194 -0.06 -8.82 2.42
N ILE A 195 1.15 -9.19 2.01
CA ILE A 195 2.24 -9.49 2.95
C ILE A 195 2.63 -8.24 3.73
N ILE A 196 2.67 -7.07 3.08
CA ILE A 196 2.91 -5.79 3.76
C ILE A 196 1.78 -5.49 4.75
N PHE A 197 0.52 -5.76 4.40
CA PHE A 197 -0.60 -5.59 5.33
C PHE A 197 -0.43 -6.45 6.58
N GLU A 198 -0.12 -7.73 6.42
CA GLU A 198 0.08 -8.67 7.52
C GLU A 198 1.24 -8.24 8.43
N ALA A 199 2.34 -7.76 7.84
CA ALA A 199 3.50 -7.28 8.60
C ALA A 199 3.15 -6.02 9.42
N LEU A 200 2.37 -5.10 8.84
CA LEU A 200 1.91 -3.91 9.55
C LEU A 200 0.87 -4.21 10.63
N LEU A 201 0.05 -5.23 10.44
CA LEU A 201 -0.91 -5.68 11.45
C LEU A 201 -0.21 -6.28 12.67
N ILE A 202 0.89 -6.99 12.48
CA ILE A 202 1.75 -7.48 13.58
C ILE A 202 2.44 -6.30 14.29
N CYS A 203 2.85 -5.28 13.55
CA CYS A 203 3.47 -4.09 14.12
C CYS A 203 2.50 -3.25 14.96
N ASP A 204 1.27 -3.03 14.48
CA ASP A 204 0.19 -2.30 15.16
C ASP A 204 -1.10 -3.09 15.06
N THR A 205 -1.53 -3.67 16.18
CA THR A 205 -2.75 -4.50 16.25
C THR A 205 -4.03 -3.73 15.90
N ARG A 206 -4.00 -2.39 15.95
CA ARG A 206 -5.12 -1.51 15.58
C ARG A 206 -5.12 -1.17 14.09
N TYR A 207 -4.15 -1.68 13.33
CA TYR A 207 -4.09 -1.50 11.89
C TYR A 207 -5.19 -2.31 11.20
N ASN A 208 -5.69 -1.81 10.07
CA ASN A 208 -6.78 -2.46 9.35
C ASN A 208 -6.72 -2.14 7.86
N LEU A 209 -7.56 -2.82 7.07
CA LEU A 209 -7.54 -2.71 5.62
C LEU A 209 -7.81 -1.29 5.12
N GLN A 210 -8.68 -0.52 5.78
CA GLN A 210 -8.96 0.87 5.41
C GLN A 210 -7.72 1.75 5.59
N LYS A 211 -7.01 1.62 6.73
CA LYS A 211 -5.75 2.32 6.97
C LYS A 211 -4.68 1.88 5.97
N HIS A 212 -4.65 0.59 5.61
CA HIS A 212 -3.73 0.05 4.62
C HIS A 212 -3.92 0.64 3.23
N GLU A 213 -5.14 0.64 2.72
CA GLU A 213 -5.42 1.29 1.44
C GLU A 213 -5.12 2.80 1.49
N LYS A 214 -5.48 3.47 2.59
CA LYS A 214 -5.23 4.90 2.76
C LYS A 214 -3.73 5.23 2.74
N LEU A 215 -2.90 4.41 3.38
CA LEU A 215 -1.43 4.55 3.36
C LEU A 215 -0.92 4.58 1.92
N PHE A 216 -1.31 3.62 1.08
CA PHE A 216 -0.84 3.56 -0.29
C PHE A 216 -1.47 4.63 -1.19
N LYS A 217 -2.80 4.79 -1.14
CA LYS A 217 -3.55 5.74 -1.97
C LYS A 217 -3.14 7.18 -1.70
N GLU A 218 -3.20 7.59 -0.43
CA GLU A 218 -3.07 9.00 -0.05
C GLU A 218 -1.69 9.35 0.46
N GLY A 219 -0.98 8.39 1.06
CA GLY A 219 0.35 8.61 1.62
C GLY A 219 1.47 8.42 0.59
N VAL A 220 1.63 7.18 0.14
CA VAL A 220 2.77 6.75 -0.69
C VAL A 220 2.61 7.23 -2.14
N LEU A 221 1.57 6.79 -2.84
CA LEU A 221 1.48 6.89 -4.30
C LEU A 221 1.07 8.30 -4.77
N LYS A 222 0.15 8.95 -4.05
CA LYS A 222 -0.27 10.34 -4.34
C LYS A 222 0.90 11.33 -4.33
N HIS A 223 1.87 11.08 -3.46
CA HIS A 223 3.00 11.98 -3.25
C HIS A 223 4.33 11.45 -3.83
N ALA A 224 4.33 10.28 -4.49
CA ALA A 224 5.53 9.64 -5.02
C ALA A 224 6.40 10.58 -5.87
N LYS A 225 5.81 11.27 -6.86
CA LYS A 225 6.54 12.21 -7.74
C LYS A 225 7.20 13.35 -6.95
N LYS A 226 6.45 13.99 -6.06
CA LYS A 226 6.96 15.08 -5.22
C LYS A 226 8.07 14.60 -4.27
N ARG A 227 7.96 13.37 -3.75
CA ARG A 227 8.99 12.75 -2.89
C ARG A 227 10.26 12.46 -3.68
N PHE A 228 10.14 11.92 -4.89
CA PHE A 228 11.25 11.66 -5.79
C PHE A 228 12.00 12.96 -6.15
N GLU A 229 11.30 13.99 -6.62
CA GLU A 229 11.89 15.29 -6.97
C GLU A 229 12.63 15.94 -5.78
N ARG A 230 12.10 15.82 -4.56
CA ARG A 230 12.76 16.30 -3.35
C ARG A 230 14.06 15.55 -3.06
N LYS A 231 14.08 14.23 -3.26
CA LYS A 231 15.25 13.39 -3.03
C LYS A 231 16.37 13.70 -4.03
N VAL A 232 16.01 13.89 -5.31
CA VAL A 232 16.96 14.31 -6.37
C VAL A 232 17.59 15.65 -6.01
N LYS A 233 16.80 16.68 -5.68
CA LYS A 233 17.30 18.00 -5.28
C LYS A 233 18.21 17.97 -4.05
N GLN A 234 17.90 17.13 -3.07
CA GLN A 234 18.76 16.96 -1.89
C GLN A 234 20.10 16.31 -2.23
N GLN A 235 20.11 15.37 -3.17
CA GLN A 235 21.32 14.71 -3.63
C GLN A 235 22.19 15.65 -4.45
N GLU A 236 21.59 16.45 -5.34
CA GLU A 236 22.26 17.52 -6.09
C GLU A 236 22.87 18.58 -5.16
N ALA A 237 22.13 19.03 -4.14
CA ALA A 237 22.62 20.01 -3.17
C ALA A 237 23.80 19.48 -2.34
N LYS A 238 23.78 18.20 -1.96
CA LYS A 238 24.90 17.56 -1.25
C LYS A 238 26.13 17.43 -2.15
N ASN A 239 25.94 17.02 -3.39
CA ASN A 239 27.05 16.89 -4.35
C ASN A 239 27.65 18.24 -4.74
N GLY A 240 26.83 19.31 -4.82
CA GLY A 240 27.28 20.68 -5.03
C GLY A 240 28.03 21.28 -3.83
N HIS A 241 27.68 20.89 -2.60
CA HIS A 241 28.39 21.34 -1.41
C HIS A 241 29.78 20.68 -1.29
N VAL A 242 29.90 19.40 -1.65
CA VAL A 242 31.19 18.68 -1.68
C VAL A 242 32.15 19.23 -2.74
N THR A 243 31.64 19.74 -3.86
CA THR A 243 32.48 20.40 -4.88
C THR A 243 32.97 21.78 -4.40
N ALA A 244 32.13 22.56 -3.72
CA ALA A 244 32.54 23.84 -3.15
C ALA A 244 33.53 23.72 -1.96
N GLU A 245 33.43 22.67 -1.14
CA GLU A 245 34.39 22.40 -0.05
C GLU A 245 35.75 21.90 -0.56
N ASN A 246 35.78 21.13 -1.66
CA ASN A 246 37.04 20.72 -2.30
C ASN A 246 37.73 21.86 -3.08
N GLU A 247 36.98 22.81 -3.63
CA GLU A 247 37.56 24.02 -4.24
C GLU A 247 38.10 25.00 -3.18
N GLY A 248 37.46 25.11 -2.01
CA GLY A 248 37.93 25.94 -0.89
C GLY A 248 39.19 25.42 -0.17
N GLN A 249 39.61 24.17 -0.40
CA GLN A 249 40.86 23.62 0.13
C GLN A 249 42.02 23.66 -0.87
N GLN A 250 41.76 23.73 -2.19
CA GLN A 250 42.83 23.92 -3.19
C GLN A 250 43.41 25.35 -3.20
N ASP A 251 42.67 26.35 -2.74
CA ASP A 251 43.18 27.73 -2.63
C ASP A 251 44.04 27.97 -1.37
N LYS A 252 43.97 27.12 -0.35
CA LYS A 252 44.85 27.23 0.84
C LYS A 252 46.17 26.46 0.70
N GLU A 253 46.27 25.53 -0.24
CA GLU A 253 47.50 24.76 -0.50
C GLU A 253 48.38 25.41 -1.58
N LYS A 254 47.82 26.27 -2.44
CA LYS A 254 48.57 27.09 -3.41
C LYS A 254 49.24 28.34 -2.81
N GLU A 255 48.77 28.83 -1.67
CA GLU A 255 49.38 30.00 -1.00
C GLU A 255 50.51 29.61 -0.02
N LYS A 256 50.75 28.31 0.22
CA LYS A 256 51.86 27.82 1.05
C LYS A 256 53.06 27.31 0.24
N THR A 257 52.91 27.13 -1.07
CA THR A 257 53.97 26.64 -1.97
C THR A 257 54.66 27.75 -2.79
N THR A 258 54.32 29.02 -2.59
CA THR A 258 54.91 30.17 -3.33
C THR A 258 55.84 31.07 -2.50
N LEU A 259 56.30 30.64 -1.32
CA LEU A 259 57.21 31.41 -0.47
C LEU A 259 58.55 30.73 -0.12
N GLU A 260 58.84 29.54 -0.65
CA GLU A 260 60.12 28.84 -0.40
C GLU A 260 61.01 28.62 -1.64
N GLU A 261 60.75 29.26 -2.78
CA GLU A 261 61.62 29.19 -3.98
C GLU A 261 62.21 30.55 -4.40
N ASN A 262 62.49 31.45 -3.46
CA ASN A 262 63.26 32.68 -3.74
C ASN A 262 64.41 32.90 -2.73
N LYS A 263 65.16 31.83 -2.45
CA LYS A 263 66.54 31.92 -1.96
C LYS A 263 67.34 30.85 -2.67
N ASP A 264 67.98 31.24 -3.77
CA ASP A 264 69.35 30.86 -4.12
C ASP A 264 69.52 31.00 -5.62
N CYS A 265 70.11 32.12 -6.04
CA CYS A 265 70.94 32.27 -7.23
C CYS A 265 71.48 33.71 -7.25
N ASN A 266 72.58 33.96 -6.55
CA ASN A 266 73.51 35.00 -6.98
C ASN A 266 74.91 34.71 -6.44
N SER A 267 75.82 34.41 -7.37
CA SER A 267 77.27 34.62 -7.33
C SER A 267 78.03 33.38 -7.80
N SER A 268 78.16 33.26 -9.12
CA SER A 268 79.34 32.64 -9.73
C SER A 268 80.24 33.75 -10.26
N ASP A 269 81.55 33.46 -10.17
CA ASP A 269 82.67 34.04 -10.91
C ASP A 269 83.44 35.20 -10.28
N SER A 270 84.57 34.85 -9.67
CA SER A 270 85.87 35.45 -9.99
C SER A 270 87.05 34.56 -9.56
N GLU A 271 87.96 34.31 -10.53
CA GLU A 271 89.43 34.15 -10.39
C GLU A 271 89.93 32.80 -9.80
N ILE A 272 90.60 31.89 -10.52
CA ILE A 272 91.85 31.92 -11.33
C ILE A 272 93.09 32.41 -10.55
N GLU A 273 94.09 31.52 -10.51
CA GLU A 273 95.54 31.71 -10.27
C GLU A 273 96.00 32.12 -8.85
N ASP A 274 96.75 31.26 -8.14
CA ASP A 274 98.21 31.13 -8.24
C ASP A 274 98.82 30.32 -7.06
N ILE A 275 99.83 29.49 -7.39
CA ILE A 275 101.15 29.30 -6.73
C ILE A 275 101.15 29.12 -5.18
N GLN A 276 101.68 28.07 -4.53
CA GLN A 276 102.93 27.29 -4.71
C GLN A 276 102.84 25.97 -3.92
#